data_AF-A0A0H3GHZ1-F1
#
_entry.id   AF-A0A0H3GHZ1-F1
#
_cell.length_a   1.000
_cell.length_b   1.000
_cell.length_c   1.000
_cell.angle_alpha   90.00
_cell.angle_beta   90.00
_cell.angle_gamma   90.00
#
_symmetry.space_group_name_H-M   'P 1'
#
loop_
_entity.id
_entity.type
_entity.pdbx_description
1 polymer ?
#
loop_
_entity_poly.entity_id
_entity_poly.type
_entity_poly.pdbx_seq_one_letter_code
_entity_poly.pdbx_strand_id
1 'polypeptide(L)'
;MMAIPRDLKELNKKNIKSILRQQGAMTKAEIAEVTGLSVVTVNKLIRDLVENEEILEQDNSVATGGRRAVSYEINPNFQQVLVISLQEKWKKITYSFSVYNLLGEPEFVEDMSGEDLDITALKRNTKDIICAFPKISCVVIGVPGIEIGGKLRAMDFPLLLNVQLRETLEAEVNLPVLVETDTNAAILGYKNRPVKEENIVGLYYPERFPPGAGLLMNGEILKGQNGLAGEIKHMPLQVDWDNFDFSVDEIKAHIRKMALLTMSFYDPETIVLYTNFYFGQKDFMEELKEELKQVYPYAVLPEIVLSRKFTTDYRIGLLAFGIDYLENNMTDWRI
;
A
#
# COMPACT_ATOMS: atom_id res chain seq x y z
N MET A 1 25.40 -7.83 14.46
CA MET A 1 26.59 -7.69 13.59
C MET A 1 26.89 -6.21 13.42
N MET A 2 28.15 -5.76 13.52
CA MET A 2 28.51 -4.38 13.17
C MET A 2 28.34 -4.18 11.66
N ALA A 3 27.54 -3.19 11.24
CA ALA A 3 27.38 -2.85 9.83
C ALA A 3 28.72 -2.39 9.22
N ILE A 4 29.04 -2.86 8.02
CA ILE A 4 30.27 -2.50 7.31
C ILE A 4 30.17 -1.01 6.90
N PRO A 5 31.26 -0.21 6.92
CA PRO A 5 31.20 1.24 6.69
C PRO A 5 30.52 1.69 5.36
N ARG A 6 30.52 0.83 4.34
CA ARG A 6 29.81 1.08 3.06
C ARG A 6 28.30 0.99 3.23
N ASP A 7 27.82 0.00 3.99
CA ASP A 7 26.40 -0.21 4.25
C ASP A 7 25.83 0.91 5.13
N LEU A 8 26.61 1.41 6.08
CA LEU A 8 26.22 2.54 6.92
C LEU A 8 26.06 3.84 6.11
N LYS A 9 26.92 4.06 5.10
CA LYS A 9 26.82 5.24 4.23
C LYS A 9 25.52 5.20 3.41
N GLU A 10 25.21 4.06 2.81
CA GLU A 10 23.99 3.89 2.01
C GLU A 10 22.72 3.96 2.87
N LEU A 11 22.76 3.41 4.08
CA LEU A 11 21.67 3.55 5.06
C LEU A 11 21.41 5.02 5.42
N ASN A 12 22.47 5.79 5.65
CA ASN A 12 22.33 7.22 5.96
C ASN A 12 21.81 8.02 4.75
N LYS A 13 22.24 7.69 3.51
CA LYS A 13 21.68 8.28 2.30
C LYS A 13 20.18 8.00 2.18
N LYS A 14 19.77 6.75 2.39
CA LYS A 14 18.35 6.34 2.38
C LYS A 14 17.54 7.14 3.41
N ASN A 15 18.04 7.25 4.64
CA ASN A 15 17.38 8.03 5.69
C ASN A 15 17.20 9.51 5.30
N ILE A 16 18.26 10.15 4.76
CA ILE A 16 18.17 11.53 4.26
C ILE A 16 17.11 11.67 3.16
N LYS A 17 17.11 10.77 2.16
CA LYS A 17 16.11 10.81 1.07
C LYS A 17 14.69 10.63 1.59
N SER A 18 14.47 9.69 2.51
CA SER A 18 13.15 9.44 3.10
C SER A 18 12.62 10.64 3.86
N ILE A 19 13.46 11.29 4.69
CA ILE A 19 13.08 12.52 5.40
C ILE A 19 12.77 13.67 4.43
N LEU A 20 13.60 13.87 3.39
CA LEU A 20 13.35 14.92 2.38
C LEU A 20 12.06 14.67 1.59
N ARG A 21 11.71 13.41 1.32
CA ARG A 21 10.42 13.06 0.70
C ARG A 21 9.24 13.37 1.62
N GLN A 22 9.36 13.02 2.90
CA GLN A 22 8.26 13.14 3.87
C GLN A 22 8.05 14.58 4.38
N GLN A 23 9.13 15.33 4.59
CA GLN A 23 9.10 16.66 5.22
C GLN A 23 9.36 17.81 4.23
N GLY A 24 9.73 17.50 2.99
CA GLY A 24 10.01 18.48 1.95
C GLY A 24 11.43 19.04 2.01
N ALA A 25 11.61 20.24 1.45
CA ALA A 25 12.92 20.87 1.32
C ALA A 25 13.52 21.27 2.69
N MET A 26 14.78 20.90 2.94
CA MET A 26 15.47 21.18 4.20
C MET A 26 16.91 21.65 3.98
N THR A 27 17.42 22.48 4.89
CA THR A 27 18.83 22.87 4.96
C THR A 27 19.69 21.74 5.55
N LYS A 28 21.00 21.78 5.33
CA LYS A 28 21.94 20.79 5.92
C LYS A 28 21.90 20.78 7.46
N ALA A 29 21.57 21.91 8.09
CA ALA A 29 21.46 22.01 9.54
C ALA A 29 20.21 21.26 10.05
N GLU A 30 19.05 21.49 9.41
CA GLU A 30 17.81 20.79 9.73
C GLU A 30 17.94 19.28 9.47
N ILE A 31 18.59 18.88 8.37
CA ILE A 31 18.85 17.46 8.08
C ILE A 31 19.73 16.85 9.18
N ALA A 32 20.78 17.52 9.63
CA ALA A 32 21.64 17.03 10.72
C ALA A 32 20.87 16.87 12.04
N GLU A 33 19.98 17.82 12.35
CA GLU A 33 19.14 17.80 13.54
C GLU A 33 18.17 16.62 13.53
N VAL A 34 17.40 16.46 12.45
CA VAL A 34 16.39 15.39 12.34
C VAL A 34 17.02 14.00 12.23
N THR A 35 18.16 13.87 11.53
CA THR A 35 18.84 12.57 11.36
C THR A 35 19.76 12.20 12.53
N GLY A 36 20.12 13.16 13.39
CA GLY A 36 21.15 12.98 14.42
C GLY A 36 22.58 12.80 13.88
N LEU A 37 22.80 13.00 12.57
CA LEU A 37 24.12 12.86 11.95
C LEU A 37 24.98 14.11 12.19
N SER A 38 26.30 13.91 12.23
CA SER A 38 27.22 15.07 12.30
C SER A 38 27.09 15.93 11.04
N VAL A 39 27.25 17.26 11.20
CA VAL A 39 27.24 18.22 10.07
C VAL A 39 28.26 17.84 9.00
N VAL A 40 29.43 17.31 9.40
CA VAL A 40 30.47 16.84 8.46
C VAL A 40 29.97 15.65 7.63
N THR A 41 29.27 14.71 8.27
CA THR A 41 28.65 13.56 7.59
C THR A 41 27.59 14.04 6.61
N VAL A 42 26.65 14.88 7.05
CA VAL A 42 25.58 15.43 6.18
C VAL A 42 26.17 16.17 4.99
N ASN A 43 27.18 17.02 5.19
CA ASN A 43 27.87 17.73 4.10
C ASN A 43 28.45 16.79 3.03
N LYS A 44 29.00 15.64 3.44
CA LYS A 44 29.54 14.65 2.51
C LYS A 44 28.43 13.90 1.77
N LEU A 45 27.37 13.50 2.48
CA LEU A 45 26.27 12.74 1.89
C LEU A 45 25.42 13.59 0.94
N ILE A 46 25.10 14.83 1.31
CA ILE A 46 24.34 15.74 0.45
C ILE A 46 25.06 16.02 -0.86
N ARG A 47 26.38 16.23 -0.82
CA ARG A 47 27.18 16.42 -2.04
C ARG A 47 27.07 15.23 -2.98
N ASP A 48 27.23 14.04 -2.44
CA ASP A 48 27.15 12.78 -3.18
C ASP A 48 25.74 12.55 -3.74
N LEU A 49 24.68 12.85 -2.98
CA LEU A 49 23.30 12.77 -3.45
C LEU A 49 23.00 13.77 -4.58
N VAL A 50 23.51 15.01 -4.49
CA VAL A 50 23.36 16.03 -5.55
C VAL A 50 24.15 15.63 -6.80
N GLU A 51 25.39 15.16 -6.66
CA GLU A 51 26.24 14.70 -7.77
C GLU A 51 25.60 13.54 -8.56
N ASN A 52 24.77 12.72 -7.91
CA ASN A 52 24.03 11.62 -8.52
C ASN A 52 22.58 12.00 -8.91
N GLU A 53 22.20 13.27 -8.83
CA GLU A 53 20.84 13.78 -9.09
C GLU A 53 19.75 13.12 -8.25
N GLU A 54 20.08 12.53 -7.09
CA GLU A 54 19.11 11.91 -6.18
C GLU A 54 18.29 12.97 -5.43
N ILE A 55 18.90 14.13 -5.20
CA ILE A 55 18.29 15.30 -4.56
C ILE A 55 18.65 16.54 -5.37
N LEU A 56 17.81 17.57 -5.26
CA LEU A 56 18.00 18.85 -5.95
C LEU A 56 18.40 19.94 -4.94
N GLU A 57 19.30 20.81 -5.37
CA GLU A 57 19.65 22.03 -4.64
C GLU A 57 18.66 23.14 -5.03
N GLN A 58 17.98 23.74 -4.04
CA GLN A 58 17.10 24.88 -4.26
C GLN A 58 17.77 26.19 -3.81
N ASP A 59 17.76 27.18 -4.69
CA ASP A 59 18.19 28.56 -4.41
C ASP A 59 17.14 29.37 -3.61
N ASN A 60 16.26 28.70 -2.86
CA ASN A 60 15.16 29.34 -2.14
C ASN A 60 15.65 29.98 -0.84
N SER A 61 15.96 31.28 -0.94
CA SER A 61 16.32 32.13 0.19
C SER A 61 15.09 32.47 1.05
N VAL A 62 14.89 31.78 2.17
CA VAL A 62 14.03 32.30 3.24
C VAL A 62 14.85 33.29 4.08
N ALA A 63 14.44 34.56 4.07
CA ALA A 63 15.14 35.64 4.78
C ALA A 63 14.75 35.68 6.26
N THR A 64 15.46 34.94 7.10
CA THR A 64 15.38 35.09 8.57
C THR A 64 16.71 35.52 9.15
N GLY A 65 16.95 36.85 9.19
CA GLY A 65 17.88 37.49 10.13
C GLY A 65 19.38 37.09 10.09
N GLY A 66 19.84 36.32 9.10
CA GLY A 66 21.21 35.82 9.00
C GLY A 66 21.59 35.33 7.59
N ARG A 67 22.80 34.75 7.45
CA ARG A 67 23.36 34.26 6.17
C ARG A 67 22.41 33.24 5.53
N ARG A 68 22.04 33.48 4.26
CA ARG A 68 21.14 32.63 3.46
C ARG A 68 21.66 31.18 3.45
N ALA A 69 20.85 30.23 3.91
CA ALA A 69 21.15 28.81 3.84
C ALA A 69 20.44 28.18 2.64
N VAL A 70 21.16 27.34 1.91
CA VAL A 70 20.65 26.58 0.78
C VAL A 70 19.81 25.41 1.29
N SER A 71 18.65 25.16 0.69
CA SER A 71 17.80 24.01 0.96
C SER A 71 17.96 22.93 -0.11
N TYR A 72 17.63 21.70 0.27
CA TYR A 72 17.72 20.51 -0.57
C TYR A 72 16.40 19.77 -0.51
N GLU A 73 15.93 19.25 -1.64
CA GLU A 73 14.71 18.45 -1.74
C GLU A 73 14.96 17.14 -2.48
N ILE A 74 14.10 16.14 -2.30
CA ILE A 74 14.16 14.92 -3.10
C ILE A 74 14.00 15.26 -4.58
N ASN A 75 14.79 14.65 -5.48
CA ASN A 75 14.48 14.72 -6.89
C ASN A 75 13.31 13.75 -7.16
N PRO A 76 12.07 14.24 -7.39
CA PRO A 76 10.92 13.35 -7.55
C PRO A 76 11.11 12.36 -8.70
N ASN A 77 11.83 12.81 -9.73
CA ASN A 77 12.05 12.08 -10.97
C ASN A 77 13.38 11.31 -10.97
N PHE A 78 14.04 11.08 -9.83
CA PHE A 78 15.23 10.23 -9.78
C PHE A 78 14.88 8.74 -9.97
N GLN A 79 13.76 8.30 -9.40
CA GLN A 79 13.22 6.94 -9.55
C GLN A 79 11.71 7.00 -9.76
N GLN A 80 11.18 5.96 -10.40
CA GLN A 80 9.75 5.79 -10.61
C GLN A 80 9.30 4.39 -10.16
N VAL A 81 8.02 4.27 -9.83
CA VAL A 81 7.36 3.02 -9.47
C VAL A 81 6.31 2.72 -10.53
N LEU A 82 6.35 1.51 -11.12
CA LEU A 82 5.26 1.01 -11.94
C LEU A 82 4.28 0.25 -11.05
N VAL A 83 3.07 0.77 -10.92
CA VAL A 83 1.95 0.14 -10.23
C VAL A 83 1.05 -0.55 -11.25
N ILE A 84 0.81 -1.84 -11.03
CA ILE A 84 -0.14 -2.65 -11.79
C ILE A 84 -1.24 -3.07 -10.83
N SER A 85 -2.46 -2.57 -11.00
CA SER A 85 -3.57 -2.91 -10.08
C SER A 85 -4.60 -3.76 -10.79
N LEU A 86 -4.76 -5.01 -10.35
CA LEU A 86 -5.83 -5.91 -10.77
C LEU A 86 -6.98 -5.75 -9.77
N GLN A 87 -8.20 -5.51 -10.25
CA GLN A 87 -9.36 -5.32 -9.37
C GLN A 87 -10.68 -5.59 -10.08
N GLU A 88 -11.71 -5.84 -9.28
CA GLU A 88 -13.10 -5.70 -9.72
C GLU A 88 -13.55 -4.23 -9.60
N LYS A 89 -14.07 -3.66 -10.68
CA LYS A 89 -14.72 -2.36 -10.68
C LYS A 89 -16.09 -2.46 -11.34
N TRP A 90 -17.15 -2.14 -10.59
CA TRP A 90 -18.54 -2.19 -11.05
C TRP A 90 -18.90 -3.50 -11.76
N LYS A 91 -18.72 -4.64 -11.08
CA LYS A 91 -19.05 -5.97 -11.63
C LYS A 91 -18.17 -6.44 -12.79
N LYS A 92 -17.08 -5.73 -13.09
CA LYS A 92 -16.16 -6.07 -14.19
C LYS A 92 -14.74 -6.22 -13.66
N ILE A 93 -14.05 -7.21 -14.19
CA ILE A 93 -12.61 -7.34 -14.01
C ILE A 93 -11.90 -6.28 -14.85
N THR A 94 -11.06 -5.49 -14.18
CA THR A 94 -10.26 -4.42 -14.77
C THR A 94 -8.83 -4.50 -14.26
N TYR A 95 -7.91 -4.00 -15.05
CA TYR A 95 -6.53 -3.84 -14.63
C TYR A 95 -6.01 -2.50 -15.13
N SER A 96 -5.05 -1.91 -14.43
CA SER A 96 -4.45 -0.65 -14.86
C SER A 96 -2.96 -0.65 -14.62
N PHE A 97 -2.24 0.02 -15.51
CA PHE A 97 -0.82 0.33 -15.35
C PHE A 97 -0.69 1.80 -15.04
N SER A 98 0.15 2.15 -14.07
CA SER A 98 0.38 3.53 -13.68
C SER A 98 1.82 3.73 -13.26
N VAL A 99 2.46 4.77 -13.77
CA VAL A 99 3.84 5.14 -13.41
C VAL A 99 3.78 6.36 -12.52
N TYR A 100 4.43 6.28 -11.37
CA TYR A 100 4.50 7.36 -10.40
C TYR A 100 5.94 7.74 -10.11
N ASN A 101 6.16 9.03 -9.88
CA ASN A 101 7.43 9.54 -9.36
C ASN A 101 7.50 9.36 -7.82
N LEU A 102 8.61 9.73 -7.18
CA LEU A 102 8.81 9.52 -5.74
C LEU A 102 7.86 10.34 -4.85
N LEU A 103 7.26 11.42 -5.37
CA LEU A 103 6.24 12.20 -4.66
C LEU A 103 4.82 11.69 -4.91
N GLY A 104 4.69 10.61 -5.69
CA GLY A 104 3.40 10.00 -6.02
C GLY A 104 2.61 10.73 -7.10
N GLU A 105 3.26 11.60 -7.87
CA GLU A 105 2.64 12.26 -9.00
C GLU A 105 2.59 11.28 -10.20
N PRO A 106 1.45 11.16 -10.88
CA PRO A 106 1.30 10.24 -12.00
C PRO A 106 1.98 10.80 -13.27
N GLU A 107 2.90 10.02 -13.83
CA GLU A 107 3.54 10.28 -15.13
C GLU A 107 2.82 9.55 -16.27
N PHE A 108 2.14 8.44 -15.94
CA PHE A 108 1.37 7.63 -16.88
C PHE A 108 0.25 6.90 -16.14
N VAL A 109 -0.92 6.81 -16.76
CA VAL A 109 -2.03 5.98 -16.29
C VAL A 109 -2.77 5.42 -17.50
N GLU A 110 -2.91 4.10 -17.58
CA GLU A 110 -3.70 3.41 -18.56
C GLU A 110 -4.63 2.40 -17.88
N ASP A 111 -5.93 2.66 -17.97
CA ASP A 111 -6.98 1.78 -17.47
C ASP A 111 -7.42 0.83 -18.60
N MET A 112 -7.43 -0.47 -18.32
CA MET A 112 -7.86 -1.53 -19.21
C MET A 112 -8.98 -2.37 -18.59
N SER A 113 -9.81 -2.95 -19.45
CA SER A 113 -10.89 -3.85 -19.04
C SER A 113 -10.81 -5.16 -19.81
N GLY A 114 -11.10 -6.26 -19.14
CA GLY A 114 -11.13 -7.59 -19.76
C GLY A 114 -10.65 -8.68 -18.82
N GLU A 115 -11.25 -9.85 -18.93
CA GLU A 115 -10.89 -11.06 -18.17
C GLU A 115 -9.74 -11.84 -18.85
N ASP A 116 -9.36 -11.45 -20.08
CA ASP A 116 -8.37 -12.13 -20.92
C ASP A 116 -6.92 -11.74 -20.59
N LEU A 117 -6.66 -11.08 -19.46
CA LEU A 117 -5.29 -10.76 -19.05
C LEU A 117 -4.56 -12.05 -18.66
N ASP A 118 -3.72 -12.53 -19.56
CA ASP A 118 -2.79 -13.63 -19.30
C ASP A 118 -1.39 -13.11 -18.96
N ILE A 119 -0.52 -14.05 -18.55
CA ILE A 119 0.87 -13.72 -18.21
C ILE A 119 1.67 -13.19 -19.41
N THR A 120 1.30 -13.56 -20.65
CA THR A 120 1.99 -13.13 -21.87
C THR A 120 1.73 -11.65 -22.13
N ALA A 121 0.46 -11.23 -22.08
CA ALA A 121 0.03 -9.85 -22.23
C ALA A 121 0.61 -8.99 -21.11
N LEU A 122 0.58 -9.49 -19.86
CA LEU A 122 1.14 -8.79 -18.72
C LEU A 122 2.65 -8.54 -18.89
N LYS A 123 3.42 -9.58 -19.26
CA LYS A 123 4.85 -9.46 -19.56
C LYS A 123 5.15 -8.41 -20.63
N ARG A 124 4.44 -8.48 -21.76
CA ARG A 124 4.62 -7.56 -22.89
C ARG A 124 4.34 -6.11 -22.47
N ASN A 125 3.17 -5.86 -21.88
CA ASN A 125 2.76 -4.51 -21.50
C ASN A 125 3.70 -3.91 -20.44
N THR A 126 4.09 -4.70 -19.42
CA THR A 126 5.06 -4.24 -18.40
C THR A 126 6.40 -3.88 -19.03
N LYS A 127 6.90 -4.70 -19.97
CA LYS A 127 8.16 -4.43 -20.66
C LYS A 127 8.09 -3.17 -21.52
N ASP A 128 7.02 -3.00 -22.28
CA ASP A 128 6.83 -1.83 -23.15
C ASP A 128 6.80 -0.54 -22.34
N ILE A 129 6.12 -0.54 -21.19
CA ILE A 129 6.07 0.60 -20.27
C ILE A 129 7.46 0.88 -19.67
N ILE A 130 8.19 -0.15 -19.23
CA ILE A 130 9.56 0.04 -18.71
C ILE A 130 10.50 0.61 -19.77
N CYS A 131 10.35 0.21 -21.04
CA CYS A 131 11.11 0.81 -22.13
C CYS A 131 10.77 2.30 -22.34
N ALA A 132 9.50 2.68 -22.16
CA ALA A 132 9.04 4.06 -22.28
C ALA A 132 9.44 4.94 -21.08
N PHE A 133 9.58 4.33 -19.88
CA PHE A 133 9.87 5.01 -18.62
C PHE A 133 11.14 4.42 -17.96
N PRO A 134 12.34 4.79 -18.45
CA PRO A 134 13.60 4.14 -18.05
C PRO A 134 14.03 4.39 -16.60
N LYS A 135 13.32 5.26 -15.86
CA LYS A 135 13.57 5.54 -14.44
C LYS A 135 12.77 4.64 -13.50
N ILE A 136 11.89 3.78 -14.03
CA ILE A 136 11.20 2.76 -13.23
C ILE A 136 12.26 1.89 -12.56
N SER A 137 12.22 1.85 -11.23
CA SER A 137 13.18 1.13 -10.39
C SER A 137 12.58 -0.09 -9.71
N CYS A 138 11.26 -0.20 -9.66
CA CYS A 138 10.54 -1.39 -9.22
C CYS A 138 9.13 -1.44 -9.81
N VAL A 139 8.55 -2.65 -9.81
CA VAL A 139 7.16 -2.91 -10.20
C VAL A 139 6.40 -3.40 -8.97
N VAL A 140 5.22 -2.85 -8.72
CA VAL A 140 4.29 -3.34 -7.70
C VAL A 140 3.03 -3.81 -8.38
N ILE A 141 2.66 -5.06 -8.17
CA ILE A 141 1.42 -5.63 -8.68
C ILE A 141 0.48 -5.98 -7.53
N GLY A 142 -0.68 -5.35 -7.53
CA GLY A 142 -1.77 -5.71 -6.64
C GLY A 142 -2.63 -6.79 -7.28
N VAL A 143 -3.00 -7.80 -6.49
CA VAL A 143 -3.83 -8.93 -6.93
C VAL A 143 -5.02 -9.16 -5.99
N PRO A 144 -6.23 -9.43 -6.52
CA PRO A 144 -7.33 -9.93 -5.72
C PRO A 144 -7.15 -11.44 -5.54
N GLY A 145 -6.34 -11.81 -4.55
CA GLY A 145 -5.89 -13.18 -4.41
C GLY A 145 -4.78 -13.40 -3.40
N ILE A 146 -4.36 -14.66 -3.27
CA ILE A 146 -3.34 -15.08 -2.29
C ILE A 146 -2.16 -15.70 -3.03
N GLU A 147 -0.96 -15.27 -2.67
CA GLU A 147 0.29 -15.91 -3.09
C GLU A 147 0.78 -16.88 -2.00
N ILE A 148 0.88 -18.18 -2.32
CA ILE A 148 1.44 -19.19 -1.42
C ILE A 148 2.56 -19.93 -2.12
N GLY A 149 3.76 -19.86 -1.53
CA GLY A 149 4.97 -20.52 -2.06
C GLY A 149 5.35 -20.01 -3.46
N GLY A 150 5.30 -18.69 -3.69
CA GLY A 150 5.65 -18.07 -4.96
C GLY A 150 4.54 -18.11 -6.01
N LYS A 151 3.39 -18.75 -5.73
CA LYS A 151 2.32 -18.99 -6.71
C LYS A 151 1.01 -18.39 -6.27
N LEU A 152 0.29 -17.82 -7.22
CA LEU A 152 -1.08 -17.35 -7.04
C LEU A 152 -2.02 -18.54 -6.88
N ARG A 153 -2.60 -18.75 -5.69
CA ARG A 153 -3.41 -19.94 -5.37
C ARG A 153 -4.91 -19.69 -5.31
N ALA A 154 -5.30 -18.46 -5.04
CA ALA A 154 -6.68 -17.98 -5.14
C ALA A 154 -6.62 -16.68 -5.95
N MET A 155 -7.43 -16.56 -7.00
CA MET A 155 -7.36 -15.41 -7.89
C MET A 155 -8.64 -15.25 -8.71
N ASP A 156 -9.13 -14.02 -8.78
CA ASP A 156 -10.31 -13.66 -9.59
C ASP A 156 -10.01 -13.54 -11.09
N PHE A 157 -8.73 -13.65 -11.47
CA PHE A 157 -8.21 -13.70 -12.84
C PHE A 157 -7.77 -15.14 -13.17
N PRO A 158 -8.63 -15.96 -13.82
CA PRO A 158 -8.36 -17.39 -13.99
C PRO A 158 -7.09 -17.70 -14.76
N LEU A 159 -6.72 -16.85 -15.74
CA LEU A 159 -5.54 -17.02 -16.59
C LEU A 159 -4.20 -16.78 -15.85
N LEU A 160 -4.26 -16.22 -14.64
CA LEU A 160 -3.10 -15.99 -13.78
C LEU A 160 -3.04 -16.99 -12.61
N LEU A 161 -4.02 -17.89 -12.49
CA LEU A 161 -4.04 -18.91 -11.44
C LEU A 161 -2.84 -19.86 -11.58
N ASN A 162 -2.19 -20.17 -10.45
CA ASN A 162 -0.96 -20.96 -10.33
C ASN A 162 0.29 -20.39 -11.01
N VAL A 163 0.24 -19.14 -11.50
CA VAL A 163 1.40 -18.46 -12.07
C VAL A 163 2.34 -17.99 -10.96
N GLN A 164 3.65 -18.12 -11.22
CA GLN A 164 4.73 -17.53 -10.40
C GLN A 164 4.95 -16.09 -10.84
N LEU A 165 4.01 -15.22 -10.46
CA LEU A 165 3.87 -13.89 -11.04
C LEU A 165 5.12 -13.04 -10.83
N ARG A 166 5.66 -13.05 -9.60
CA ARG A 166 6.86 -12.32 -9.23
C ARG A 166 8.06 -12.75 -10.07
N GLU A 167 8.43 -14.02 -9.99
CA GLU A 167 9.63 -14.56 -10.65
C GLU A 167 9.54 -14.44 -12.17
N THR A 168 8.34 -14.64 -12.73
CA THR A 168 8.09 -14.54 -14.17
C THR A 168 8.27 -13.12 -14.68
N LEU A 169 7.81 -12.11 -13.94
CA LEU A 169 7.97 -10.71 -14.31
C LEU A 169 9.40 -10.21 -14.02
N GLU A 170 9.99 -10.55 -12.87
CA GLU A 170 11.37 -10.19 -12.53
C GLU A 170 12.35 -10.68 -13.62
N ALA A 171 12.16 -11.92 -14.11
CA ALA A 171 12.98 -12.48 -15.19
C ALA A 171 12.78 -11.76 -16.54
N GLU A 172 11.60 -11.20 -16.81
CA GLU A 172 11.32 -10.51 -18.07
C GLU A 172 11.88 -9.08 -18.08
N VAL A 173 11.78 -8.37 -16.94
CA VAL A 173 12.07 -6.94 -16.88
C VAL A 173 13.39 -6.61 -16.17
N ASN A 174 14.00 -7.58 -15.49
CA ASN A 174 15.23 -7.44 -14.73
C ASN A 174 15.18 -6.29 -13.69
N LEU A 175 13.99 -6.12 -13.09
CA LEU A 175 13.73 -5.19 -11.98
C LEU A 175 13.00 -5.95 -10.87
N PRO A 176 13.10 -5.49 -9.60
CA PRO A 176 12.32 -6.03 -8.50
C PRO A 176 10.81 -5.96 -8.77
N VAL A 177 10.10 -7.05 -8.47
CA VAL A 177 8.63 -7.11 -8.55
C VAL A 177 8.07 -7.45 -7.18
N LEU A 178 7.18 -6.60 -6.69
CA LEU A 178 6.44 -6.82 -5.45
C LEU A 178 5.02 -7.23 -5.80
N VAL A 179 4.52 -8.27 -5.16
CA VAL A 179 3.13 -8.73 -5.28
C VAL A 179 2.43 -8.42 -3.97
N GLU A 180 1.23 -7.87 -4.00
CA GLU A 180 0.46 -7.60 -2.79
C GLU A 180 -1.03 -7.88 -2.97
N THR A 181 -1.73 -8.22 -1.89
CA THR A 181 -3.18 -8.35 -1.94
C THR A 181 -3.86 -6.98 -2.02
N ASP A 182 -5.01 -6.92 -2.68
CA ASP A 182 -5.82 -5.72 -2.81
C ASP A 182 -6.25 -5.12 -1.47
N THR A 183 -6.62 -5.95 -0.51
CA THR A 183 -7.05 -5.54 0.83
C THR A 183 -5.91 -5.00 1.70
N ASN A 184 -4.72 -5.60 1.65
CA ASN A 184 -3.53 -5.08 2.32
C ASN A 184 -3.11 -3.73 1.75
N ALA A 185 -3.07 -3.62 0.43
CA ALA A 185 -2.79 -2.35 -0.23
C ALA A 185 -3.87 -1.31 0.07
N ALA A 186 -5.16 -1.65 0.05
CA ALA A 186 -6.22 -0.70 0.39
C ALA A 186 -6.07 -0.16 1.82
N ILE A 187 -5.78 -1.00 2.83
CA ILE A 187 -5.65 -0.50 4.20
C ILE A 187 -4.37 0.33 4.40
N LEU A 188 -3.27 -0.01 3.71
CA LEU A 188 -2.07 0.83 3.70
C LEU A 188 -2.33 2.18 3.04
N GLY A 189 -3.09 2.22 1.95
CA GLY A 189 -3.49 3.46 1.30
C GLY A 189 -4.41 4.32 2.15
N TYR A 190 -5.29 3.70 2.95
CA TYR A 190 -6.06 4.41 3.98
C TYR A 190 -5.14 5.04 5.02
N LYS A 191 -4.12 4.31 5.51
CA LYS A 191 -3.14 4.83 6.48
C LYS A 191 -2.30 5.99 5.93
N ASN A 192 -2.12 6.08 4.61
CA ASN A 192 -1.43 7.20 3.95
C ASN A 192 -2.26 8.49 3.86
N ARG A 193 -3.50 8.49 4.36
CA ARG A 193 -4.29 9.70 4.58
C ARG A 193 -3.80 10.43 5.84
N PRO A 194 -4.27 11.66 6.13
CA PRO A 194 -3.95 12.35 7.39
C PRO A 194 -4.70 11.71 8.58
N VAL A 195 -4.37 10.46 8.89
CA VAL A 195 -4.92 9.61 9.95
C VAL A 195 -3.78 9.19 10.88
N LYS A 196 -4.02 9.16 12.20
CA LYS A 196 -2.97 8.92 13.21
C LYS A 196 -2.93 7.48 13.69
N GLU A 197 -4.03 6.77 13.53
CA GLU A 197 -4.30 5.42 14.00
C GLU A 197 -3.27 4.44 13.42
N GLU A 198 -2.80 3.53 14.25
CA GLU A 198 -1.80 2.50 13.93
C GLU A 198 -2.38 1.09 13.98
N ASN A 199 -3.60 0.93 14.52
CA ASN A 199 -4.33 -0.33 14.52
C ASN A 199 -5.64 -0.18 13.74
N ILE A 200 -5.63 -0.59 12.47
CA ILE A 200 -6.74 -0.39 11.53
C ILE A 200 -7.11 -1.74 10.89
N VAL A 201 -8.40 -2.05 10.89
CA VAL A 201 -8.93 -3.20 10.14
C VAL A 201 -9.78 -2.71 8.97
N GLY A 202 -9.38 -3.06 7.76
CA GLY A 202 -10.16 -2.83 6.55
C GLY A 202 -10.96 -4.07 6.21
N LEU A 203 -12.29 -3.99 6.17
CA LEU A 203 -13.18 -5.06 5.73
C LEU A 203 -13.72 -4.73 4.34
N TYR A 204 -13.40 -5.56 3.35
CA TYR A 204 -13.79 -5.36 1.95
C TYR A 204 -14.88 -6.35 1.54
N TYR A 205 -16.01 -5.81 1.07
CA TYR A 205 -17.16 -6.55 0.55
C TYR A 205 -17.45 -6.12 -0.89
N PRO A 206 -16.80 -6.77 -1.88
CA PRO A 206 -17.16 -6.61 -3.29
C PRO A 206 -18.53 -7.21 -3.61
N GLU A 207 -19.03 -6.93 -4.81
CA GLU A 207 -20.36 -7.39 -5.25
C GLU A 207 -20.32 -8.73 -6.00
N ARG A 208 -19.16 -9.20 -6.47
CA ARG A 208 -19.03 -10.49 -7.19
C ARG A 208 -17.97 -11.43 -6.65
N PHE A 209 -17.21 -11.02 -5.63
CA PHE A 209 -16.12 -11.82 -5.06
C PHE A 209 -16.20 -11.93 -3.54
N PRO A 210 -15.75 -13.06 -2.96
CA PRO A 210 -15.74 -13.25 -1.52
C PRO A 210 -15.08 -12.08 -0.78
N PRO A 211 -15.53 -11.75 0.43
CA PRO A 211 -14.97 -10.65 1.17
C PRO A 211 -13.56 -10.98 1.67
N GLY A 212 -12.75 -9.94 1.81
CA GLY A 212 -11.41 -9.98 2.36
C GLY A 212 -11.22 -8.93 3.44
N ALA A 213 -10.10 -9.02 4.16
CA ALA A 213 -9.72 -8.01 5.14
C ALA A 213 -8.23 -7.67 5.05
N GLY A 214 -7.93 -6.38 5.17
CA GLY A 214 -6.57 -5.88 5.40
C GLY A 214 -6.40 -5.58 6.89
N LEU A 215 -5.32 -6.07 7.49
CA LEU A 215 -5.03 -5.91 8.91
C LEU A 215 -3.76 -5.08 9.06
N LEU A 216 -3.86 -3.86 9.58
CA LEU A 216 -2.72 -3.00 9.89
C LEU A 216 -2.60 -2.88 11.40
N MET A 217 -1.57 -3.47 11.99
CA MET A 217 -1.34 -3.52 13.44
C MET A 217 0.02 -2.92 13.76
N ASN A 218 0.07 -2.00 14.72
CA ASN A 218 1.26 -1.21 15.06
C ASN A 218 1.90 -0.53 13.83
N GLY A 219 1.07 -0.03 12.91
CA GLY A 219 1.54 0.63 11.69
C GLY A 219 1.98 -0.32 10.57
N GLU A 220 2.00 -1.63 10.81
CA GLU A 220 2.49 -2.63 9.85
C GLU A 220 1.38 -3.57 9.39
N ILE A 221 1.47 -4.05 8.14
CA ILE A 221 0.50 -5.00 7.61
C ILE A 221 0.75 -6.39 8.21
N LEU A 222 -0.25 -6.94 8.89
CA LEU A 222 -0.25 -8.30 9.39
C LEU A 222 -0.69 -9.27 8.28
N LYS A 223 0.27 -10.04 7.78
CA LYS A 223 0.03 -10.99 6.66
C LYS A 223 -0.06 -12.46 7.11
N GLY A 224 0.57 -12.76 8.24
CA GLY A 224 0.74 -14.12 8.73
C GLY A 224 1.69 -14.94 7.85
N GLN A 225 2.06 -16.14 8.34
CA GLN A 225 3.10 -16.98 7.75
C GLN A 225 2.95 -17.27 6.24
N ASN A 226 1.71 -17.43 5.79
CA ASN A 226 1.38 -17.79 4.40
C ASN A 226 0.62 -16.69 3.65
N GLY A 227 0.56 -15.47 4.20
CA GLY A 227 -0.26 -14.40 3.60
C GLY A 227 -1.77 -14.63 3.72
N LEU A 228 -2.21 -15.48 4.67
CA LEU A 228 -3.62 -15.83 4.86
C LEU A 228 -4.36 -14.95 5.88
N ALA A 229 -3.65 -14.06 6.57
CA ALA A 229 -4.29 -13.15 7.49
C ALA A 229 -5.29 -12.27 6.73
N GLY A 230 -6.54 -12.21 7.22
CA GLY A 230 -7.60 -11.43 6.57
C GLY A 230 -8.42 -12.18 5.51
N GLU A 231 -8.19 -13.48 5.27
CA GLU A 231 -9.05 -14.31 4.40
C GLU A 231 -10.38 -14.68 5.08
N ILE A 232 -11.23 -13.67 5.29
CA ILE A 232 -12.44 -13.78 6.11
C ILE A 232 -13.53 -14.65 5.49
N LYS A 233 -13.46 -14.93 4.18
CA LYS A 233 -14.36 -15.90 3.51
C LYS A 233 -14.27 -17.31 4.09
N HIS A 234 -13.13 -17.68 4.68
CA HIS A 234 -12.91 -19.01 5.27
C HIS A 234 -13.31 -19.11 6.74
N MET A 235 -13.83 -18.03 7.33
CA MET A 235 -14.34 -18.07 8.69
C MET A 235 -15.53 -19.03 8.79
N PRO A 236 -15.66 -19.81 9.89
CA PRO A 236 -16.72 -20.81 10.06
C PRO A 236 -18.07 -20.15 10.44
N LEU A 237 -18.48 -19.12 9.70
CA LEU A 237 -19.71 -18.35 9.90
C LEU A 237 -20.88 -18.85 9.05
N GLN A 238 -20.67 -19.97 8.32
CA GLN A 238 -21.67 -20.67 7.50
C GLN A 238 -22.27 -19.79 6.40
N VAL A 239 -21.43 -19.06 5.68
CA VAL A 239 -21.82 -18.26 4.52
C VAL A 239 -21.32 -18.93 3.24
N ASP A 240 -22.20 -19.12 2.27
CA ASP A 240 -21.89 -19.72 0.98
C ASP A 240 -21.37 -18.66 0.00
N TRP A 241 -20.08 -18.31 0.12
CA TRP A 241 -19.43 -17.34 -0.75
C TRP A 241 -19.27 -17.80 -2.20
N ASP A 242 -19.64 -19.04 -2.55
CA ASP A 242 -19.65 -19.49 -3.95
C ASP A 242 -20.94 -19.06 -4.66
N ASN A 243 -21.99 -18.66 -3.92
CA ASN A 243 -23.25 -18.17 -4.46
C ASN A 243 -23.47 -16.67 -4.13
N PHE A 244 -23.08 -15.81 -5.08
CA PHE A 244 -23.04 -14.36 -4.91
C PHE A 244 -24.40 -13.61 -4.97
N ASP A 245 -25.50 -14.26 -4.58
CA ASP A 245 -26.84 -13.66 -4.49
C ASP A 245 -27.16 -13.23 -3.05
N PHE A 246 -26.34 -12.33 -2.49
CA PHE A 246 -26.50 -11.85 -1.12
C PHE A 246 -27.41 -10.64 -1.04
N SER A 247 -28.38 -10.70 -0.13
CA SER A 247 -29.14 -9.54 0.30
C SER A 247 -28.27 -8.59 1.14
N VAL A 248 -28.67 -7.31 1.18
CA VAL A 248 -28.02 -6.30 2.02
C VAL A 248 -28.03 -6.71 3.50
N ASP A 249 -29.08 -7.38 3.97
CA ASP A 249 -29.22 -7.79 5.36
C ASP A 249 -28.27 -8.95 5.71
N GLU A 250 -28.00 -9.87 4.79
CA GLU A 250 -26.99 -10.92 4.96
C GLU A 250 -25.58 -10.31 5.06
N ILE A 251 -25.26 -9.34 4.21
CA ILE A 251 -23.98 -8.61 4.27
C ILE A 251 -23.85 -7.87 5.60
N LYS A 252 -24.89 -7.15 6.05
CA LYS A 252 -24.90 -6.47 7.35
C LYS A 252 -24.72 -7.47 8.51
N ALA A 253 -25.37 -8.62 8.45
CA ALA A 253 -25.24 -9.67 9.47
C ALA A 253 -23.81 -10.23 9.54
N HIS A 254 -23.16 -10.40 8.38
CA HIS A 254 -21.75 -10.80 8.34
C HIS A 254 -20.82 -9.71 8.90
N ILE A 255 -21.03 -8.44 8.51
CA ILE A 255 -20.25 -7.31 9.03
C ILE A 255 -20.33 -7.21 10.56
N ARG A 256 -21.52 -7.40 11.15
CA ARG A 256 -21.70 -7.43 12.62
C ARG A 256 -20.82 -8.48 13.29
N LYS A 257 -20.86 -9.71 12.77
CA LYS A 257 -20.02 -10.82 13.26
C LYS A 257 -18.53 -10.47 13.12
N MET A 258 -18.14 -9.93 11.97
CA MET A 258 -16.76 -9.55 11.72
C MET A 258 -16.28 -8.44 12.66
N ALA A 259 -17.08 -7.41 12.92
CA ALA A 259 -16.73 -6.35 13.85
C ALA A 259 -16.50 -6.89 15.28
N LEU A 260 -17.35 -7.80 15.76
CA LEU A 260 -17.17 -8.45 17.05
C LEU A 260 -15.89 -9.30 17.10
N LEU A 261 -15.60 -10.04 16.03
CA LEU A 261 -14.39 -10.85 15.92
C LEU A 261 -13.14 -9.96 15.89
N THR A 262 -13.13 -8.90 15.08
CA THR A 262 -11.97 -8.01 14.97
C THR A 262 -11.72 -7.28 16.28
N MET A 263 -12.77 -6.87 17.00
CA MET A 263 -12.64 -6.38 18.38
C MET A 263 -11.98 -7.42 19.29
N SER A 264 -12.42 -8.67 19.24
CA SER A 264 -11.93 -9.73 20.14
C SER A 264 -10.46 -10.10 19.91
N PHE A 265 -10.01 -10.11 18.66
CA PHE A 265 -8.67 -10.57 18.29
C PHE A 265 -7.64 -9.45 18.20
N TYR A 266 -8.07 -8.25 17.82
CA TYR A 266 -7.15 -7.16 17.46
C TYR A 266 -7.42 -5.85 18.18
N ASP A 267 -8.62 -5.63 18.72
CA ASP A 267 -9.04 -4.38 19.39
C ASP A 267 -8.59 -3.11 18.62
N PRO A 268 -9.02 -2.94 17.35
CA PRO A 268 -8.49 -1.88 16.50
C PRO A 268 -9.00 -0.50 16.94
N GLU A 269 -8.25 0.55 16.59
CA GLU A 269 -8.68 1.95 16.73
C GLU A 269 -9.75 2.30 15.69
N THR A 270 -9.65 1.72 14.49
CA THR A 270 -10.56 2.00 13.37
C THR A 270 -10.92 0.74 12.59
N ILE A 271 -12.21 0.60 12.26
CA ILE A 271 -12.72 -0.38 11.30
C ILE A 271 -13.20 0.38 10.05
N VAL A 272 -12.52 0.15 8.93
CA VAL A 272 -12.88 0.71 7.62
C VAL A 272 -13.69 -0.31 6.85
N LEU A 273 -14.94 0.00 6.55
CA LEU A 273 -15.83 -0.82 5.73
C LEU A 273 -15.80 -0.34 4.28
N TYR A 274 -15.19 -1.14 3.41
CA TYR A 274 -15.17 -0.94 1.97
C TYR A 274 -16.29 -1.72 1.30
N THR A 275 -17.33 -1.01 0.85
CA THR A 275 -18.46 -1.66 0.21
C THR A 275 -19.30 -0.70 -0.63
N ASN A 276 -19.90 -1.21 -1.70
CA ASN A 276 -20.86 -0.50 -2.54
C ASN A 276 -22.32 -0.82 -2.19
N PHE A 277 -22.56 -1.81 -1.31
CA PHE A 277 -23.91 -2.14 -0.84
C PHE A 277 -24.56 -0.91 -0.18
N TYR A 278 -25.81 -0.62 -0.56
CA TYR A 278 -26.55 0.50 0.01
C TYR A 278 -27.30 0.07 1.28
N PHE A 279 -26.94 0.65 2.42
CA PHE A 279 -27.47 0.25 3.73
C PHE A 279 -28.79 0.94 4.16
N GLY A 280 -29.39 1.79 3.32
CA GLY A 280 -30.69 2.43 3.60
C GLY A 280 -30.58 3.78 4.33
N GLN A 281 -31.72 4.27 4.84
CA GLN A 281 -31.83 5.56 5.58
C GLN A 281 -31.48 5.44 7.07
N LYS A 282 -31.48 4.23 7.65
CA LYS A 282 -30.97 4.00 9.01
C LYS A 282 -29.44 3.90 8.96
N ASP A 283 -28.75 4.56 9.88
CA ASP A 283 -27.30 4.49 9.95
C ASP A 283 -26.86 3.17 10.59
N PHE A 284 -26.66 2.16 9.75
CA PHE A 284 -26.15 0.85 10.16
C PHE A 284 -24.87 0.95 11.00
N MET A 285 -24.04 1.98 10.81
CA MET A 285 -22.81 2.14 11.60
C MET A 285 -23.11 2.51 13.05
N GLU A 286 -24.14 3.31 13.30
CA GLU A 286 -24.58 3.64 14.66
C GLU A 286 -25.23 2.44 15.33
N GLU A 287 -26.04 1.66 14.60
CA GLU A 287 -26.57 0.37 15.10
C GLU A 287 -25.43 -0.57 15.50
N LEU A 288 -24.41 -0.70 14.65
CA LEU A 288 -23.25 -1.54 14.90
C LEU A 288 -22.45 -1.08 16.12
N LYS A 289 -22.23 0.24 16.28
CA LYS A 289 -21.56 0.80 17.48
C LYS A 289 -22.33 0.49 18.76
N GLU A 290 -23.65 0.66 18.76
CA GLU A 290 -24.47 0.35 19.94
C GLU A 290 -24.46 -1.15 20.26
N GLU A 291 -24.48 -2.02 19.25
CA GLU A 291 -24.31 -3.48 19.43
C GLU A 291 -22.93 -3.80 20.04
N LEU A 292 -21.84 -3.21 19.54
CA LEU A 292 -20.51 -3.37 20.12
C LEU A 292 -20.44 -2.89 21.57
N LYS A 293 -21.10 -1.76 21.88
CA LYS A 293 -21.17 -1.20 23.23
C LYS A 293 -21.89 -2.11 24.23
N GLN A 294 -22.92 -2.82 23.79
CA GLN A 294 -23.62 -3.79 24.64
C GLN A 294 -22.72 -4.97 25.02
N VAL A 295 -21.86 -5.41 24.10
CA VAL A 295 -20.89 -6.49 24.34
C VAL A 295 -19.67 -6.00 25.12
N TYR A 296 -19.19 -4.79 24.81
CA TYR A 296 -17.98 -4.18 25.38
C TYR A 296 -18.28 -2.82 26.06
N PRO A 297 -19.05 -2.79 27.16
CA PRO A 297 -19.59 -1.54 27.74
C PRO A 297 -18.56 -0.60 28.35
N TYR A 298 -17.34 -1.08 28.60
CA TYR A 298 -16.24 -0.30 29.20
C TYR A 298 -15.08 -0.05 28.23
N ALA A 299 -15.16 -0.55 26.99
CA ALA A 299 -14.13 -0.36 25.99
C ALA A 299 -14.26 1.02 25.31
N VAL A 300 -13.12 1.56 24.86
CA VAL A 300 -13.13 2.61 23.85
C VAL A 300 -13.42 1.91 22.52
N LEU A 301 -14.57 2.21 21.92
CA LEU A 301 -14.98 1.55 20.68
C LEU A 301 -14.24 2.14 19.47
N PRO A 302 -14.00 1.33 18.42
CA PRO A 302 -13.34 1.79 17.21
C PRO A 302 -14.19 2.84 16.49
N GLU A 303 -13.52 3.73 15.76
CA GLU A 303 -14.19 4.48 14.72
C GLU A 303 -14.64 3.51 13.62
N ILE A 304 -15.91 3.59 13.21
CA ILE A 304 -16.44 2.79 12.11
C ILE A 304 -16.64 3.70 10.91
N VAL A 305 -15.85 3.48 9.85
CA VAL A 305 -15.82 4.32 8.66
C VAL A 305 -16.38 3.58 7.46
N LEU A 306 -17.47 4.06 6.88
CA LEU A 306 -17.94 3.59 5.57
C LEU A 306 -17.15 4.28 4.46
N SER A 307 -16.34 3.54 3.71
CA SER A 307 -15.51 4.06 2.63
C SER A 307 -15.91 3.51 1.26
N ARG A 308 -16.21 4.41 0.31
CA ARG A 308 -16.40 4.07 -1.12
C ARG A 308 -15.15 4.31 -1.96
N LYS A 309 -14.00 4.49 -1.31
CA LYS A 309 -12.74 4.88 -1.95
C LYS A 309 -11.76 3.71 -2.09
N PHE A 310 -12.25 2.47 -2.13
CA PHE A 310 -11.41 1.26 -2.19
C PHE A 310 -10.36 1.35 -3.31
N THR A 311 -10.76 1.61 -4.56
CA THR A 311 -9.82 1.73 -5.69
C THR A 311 -8.76 2.81 -5.49
N THR A 312 -9.12 3.94 -4.87
CA THR A 312 -8.17 5.02 -4.60
C THR A 312 -7.17 4.59 -3.54
N ASP A 313 -7.66 4.03 -2.43
CA ASP A 313 -6.79 3.57 -1.34
C ASP A 313 -5.91 2.42 -1.81
N TYR A 314 -6.46 1.49 -2.58
CA TYR A 314 -5.73 0.39 -3.18
C TYR A 314 -4.52 0.87 -4.01
N ARG A 315 -4.73 1.83 -4.94
CA ARG A 315 -3.64 2.39 -5.75
C ARG A 315 -2.60 3.12 -4.92
N ILE A 316 -3.03 3.93 -3.94
CA ILE A 316 -2.12 4.64 -3.04
C ILE A 316 -1.28 3.65 -2.24
N GLY A 317 -1.89 2.57 -1.74
CA GLY A 317 -1.18 1.55 -1.00
C GLY A 317 -0.17 0.78 -1.82
N LEU A 318 -0.51 0.39 -3.06
CA LEU A 318 0.47 -0.24 -3.96
C LEU A 318 1.66 0.68 -4.23
N LEU A 319 1.40 1.97 -4.45
CA LEU A 319 2.48 2.95 -4.56
C LEU A 319 3.31 3.02 -3.26
N ALA A 320 2.65 3.05 -2.10
CA ALA A 320 3.33 3.10 -0.80
C ALA A 320 4.26 1.88 -0.60
N PHE A 321 3.83 0.68 -0.99
CA PHE A 321 4.70 -0.52 -0.99
C PHE A 321 5.94 -0.35 -1.88
N GLY A 322 5.76 0.22 -3.08
CA GLY A 322 6.88 0.46 -3.99
C GLY A 322 7.85 1.50 -3.45
N ILE A 323 7.36 2.59 -2.88
CA ILE A 323 8.23 3.61 -2.29
C ILE A 323 8.93 3.08 -1.05
N ASP A 324 8.23 2.38 -0.16
CA ASP A 324 8.84 1.76 1.03
C ASP A 324 9.94 0.78 0.63
N TYR A 325 9.73 -0.02 -0.42
CA TYR A 325 10.76 -0.89 -0.98
C TYR A 325 12.00 -0.12 -1.44
N LEU A 326 11.83 0.97 -2.19
CA LEU A 326 12.96 1.79 -2.66
C LEU A 326 13.72 2.45 -1.50
N GLU A 327 13.01 2.88 -0.46
CA GLU A 327 13.61 3.52 0.72
C GLU A 327 14.33 2.50 1.61
N ASN A 328 13.68 1.40 1.93
CA ASN A 328 14.11 0.50 3.00
C ASN A 328 14.71 -0.82 2.50
N ASN A 329 14.68 -1.12 1.19
CA ASN A 329 15.10 -2.41 0.59
C ASN A 329 14.45 -3.62 1.29
N MET A 330 13.24 -3.47 1.85
CA MET A 330 12.53 -4.57 2.49
C MET A 330 11.99 -5.51 1.41
N THR A 331 12.79 -6.52 1.08
CA THR A 331 12.45 -7.60 0.13
C THR A 331 11.54 -8.66 0.74
N ASP A 332 11.48 -8.72 2.08
CA ASP A 332 10.68 -9.66 2.85
C ASP A 332 9.77 -8.91 3.83
N TRP A 333 8.59 -8.53 3.34
CA TRP A 333 7.42 -8.20 4.18
C TRP A 333 6.77 -9.45 4.80
N ARG A 334 7.41 -10.62 4.66
CA ARG A 334 6.88 -11.96 4.96
C ARG A 334 7.17 -12.44 6.39
N ILE A 335 7.69 -11.58 7.27
CA ILE A 335 8.01 -11.98 8.65
C ILE A 335 6.80 -11.80 9.55
#